data_AF-A0A9D1MGC5-F1
#
_entry.id   AF-A0A9D1MGC5-F1
#
_cell.length_a   1.000
_cell.length_b   1.000
_cell.length_c   1.000
_cell.angle_alpha   90.00
_cell.angle_beta   90.00
_cell.angle_gamma   90.00
#
_symmetry.space_group_name_H-M   'P 1'
#
loop_
_entity.id
_entity.type
_entity.pdbx_description
1 polymer ?
#
loop_
_entity_poly.entity_id
_entity_poly.type
_entity_poly.pdbx_seq_one_letter_code
_entity_poly.pdbx_strand_id
1 'polypeptide(L)' 'MRKVRDNFARTNNVIQSDKSVMSDGCKSLVLQDFARIFEEYFELNGLPEMEIVFDRGVYKVSVTFEADRVKKFNVLK' A
#
# COMPACT_ATOMS: atom_id res chain seq x y z
N MET A 1 -14.89 -10.75 -35.17
CA MET A 1 -13.58 -10.63 -34.47
C MET A 1 -13.77 -10.14 -33.02
N ARG A 2 -14.41 -10.93 -32.15
CA ARG A 2 -14.70 -10.52 -30.75
C ARG A 2 -13.74 -11.12 -29.72
N LYS A 3 -13.15 -12.29 -30.00
CA LYS A 3 -12.28 -13.04 -29.07
C LYS A 3 -10.89 -12.43 -28.82
N VAL A 4 -10.43 -11.53 -29.68
CA VAL A 4 -9.05 -10.97 -29.58
C VAL A 4 -8.99 -9.84 -28.55
N ARG A 5 -10.05 -9.03 -28.40
CA ARG A 5 -10.07 -7.88 -27.47
C ARG A 5 -10.10 -8.28 -26.00
N ASP A 6 -10.78 -9.38 -25.66
CA ASP A 6 -10.86 -9.86 -24.27
C ASP A 6 -9.52 -10.38 -23.75
N ASN A 7 -8.67 -10.91 -24.64
CA ASN A 7 -7.32 -11.35 -24.30
C ASN A 7 -6.39 -10.17 -24.01
N PHE A 8 -6.46 -9.07 -24.76
CA PHE A 8 -5.60 -7.91 -24.51
C PHE A 8 -5.87 -7.26 -23.14
N ALA A 9 -7.13 -7.16 -22.72
CA ALA A 9 -7.49 -6.58 -21.43
C ALA A 9 -7.01 -7.46 -20.24
N ARG A 10 -7.14 -8.78 -20.37
CA ARG A 10 -6.60 -9.72 -19.36
C ARG A 10 -5.07 -9.70 -19.33
N THR A 11 -4.43 -9.74 -20.49
CA THR A 11 -2.97 -9.78 -20.58
C THR A 11 -2.34 -8.48 -20.08
N ASN A 12 -2.96 -7.32 -20.27
CA ASN A 12 -2.46 -6.06 -19.71
C ASN A 12 -2.58 -6.00 -18.18
N ASN A 13 -3.66 -6.53 -17.60
CA ASN A 13 -3.80 -6.61 -16.15
C ASN A 13 -2.76 -7.57 -15.54
N VAL A 14 -2.46 -8.68 -16.22
CA VAL A 14 -1.44 -9.66 -15.78
C VAL A 14 -0.01 -9.12 -15.93
N ILE A 15 0.26 -8.33 -16.98
CA ILE A 15 1.58 -7.68 -17.17
C ILE A 15 1.79 -6.52 -16.18
N GLN A 16 0.73 -5.84 -15.75
CA GLN A 16 0.81 -4.76 -14.77
C GLN A 16 0.97 -5.26 -13.33
N SER A 17 0.43 -6.43 -12.99
CA SER A 17 0.69 -7.07 -11.69
C SER A 17 2.15 -7.55 -11.53
N ASP A 18 2.84 -7.88 -12.63
CA ASP A 18 4.22 -8.41 -12.61
C ASP A 18 5.31 -7.33 -12.50
N LYS A 19 4.95 -6.05 -12.63
CA LYS A 19 5.89 -4.94 -12.39
C LYS A 19 5.63 -4.35 -11.01
N SER A 20 6.04 -5.06 -9.96
CA SER A 20 6.20 -4.41 -8.66
C SER A 20 7.21 -3.26 -8.85
N VAL A 21 6.72 -2.03 -8.94
CA VAL A 21 7.56 -0.83 -9.10
C VAL A 21 8.55 -0.69 -7.94
N MET A 22 8.21 -1.30 -6.80
CA MET A 22 9.02 -1.38 -5.60
C MET A 22 9.22 -2.84 -5.19
N SER A 23 10.47 -3.25 -4.98
CA SER A 23 10.81 -4.58 -4.46
C SER A 23 10.30 -4.75 -3.02
N ASP A 24 10.14 -6.00 -2.58
CA ASP A 24 9.68 -6.30 -1.22
C ASP A 24 10.64 -5.77 -0.15
N GLY A 25 11.95 -5.74 -0.43
CA GLY A 25 12.95 -5.13 0.44
C GLY A 25 12.77 -3.62 0.59
N CYS A 26 12.54 -2.91 -0.52
CA CYS A 26 12.24 -1.48 -0.48
C CYS A 26 10.91 -1.19 0.22
N LYS A 27 9.88 -2.01 -0.03
CA LYS A 27 8.60 -1.93 0.71
C LYS A 27 8.80 -2.07 2.21
N SER A 28 9.58 -3.06 2.63
CA SER A 28 9.83 -3.32 4.05
C SER A 28 10.49 -2.14 4.75
N LEU A 29 11.46 -1.48 4.10
CA LEU A 29 12.12 -0.29 4.63
C LEU A 29 11.14 0.87 4.79
N VAL A 30 10.32 1.15 3.77
CA VAL A 30 9.31 2.21 3.83
C VAL A 30 8.27 1.93 4.91
N LEU A 31 7.83 0.67 5.05
CA LEU A 31 6.88 0.26 6.07
C LEU A 31 7.45 0.41 7.50
N GLN A 32 8.75 0.19 7.71
CA GLN A 32 9.40 0.46 9.00
C GLN A 32 9.43 1.95 9.34
N ASP A 33 9.70 2.81 8.35
CA ASP A 33 9.66 4.25 8.57
C ASP A 33 8.23 4.73 8.88
N PHE A 34 7.23 4.20 8.18
CA PHE A 34 5.82 4.47 8.49
C PHE A 34 5.41 3.95 9.85
N ALA A 35 5.83 2.74 10.24
CA ALA A 35 5.57 2.21 11.56
C ALA A 35 6.10 3.14 12.65
N ARG A 36 7.34 3.63 12.52
CA ARG A 36 7.93 4.58 13.46
C ARG A 36 7.09 5.86 13.60
N ILE A 37 6.63 6.42 12.49
CA ILE A 37 5.80 7.64 12.51
C ILE A 37 4.43 7.33 13.12
N PHE A 38 3.77 6.25 12.71
CA PHE A 38 2.44 5.90 13.22
C PHE A 38 2.47 5.55 14.70
N GLU A 39 3.55 4.94 15.20
CA GLU A 39 3.76 4.69 16.62
C GLU A 39 3.76 5.97 17.46
N GLU A 40 4.04 7.15 16.89
CA GLU A 40 3.91 8.41 17.64
C GLU A 40 2.45 8.73 18.00
N TYR A 41 1.50 8.25 17.19
CA TYR A 41 0.07 8.55 17.28
C TYR A 41 -0.76 7.34 17.75
N PHE A 42 -0.27 6.13 17.53
CA PHE A 42 -0.98 4.88 17.75
C PHE A 42 -0.08 3.88 18.48
N GLU A 43 -0.68 2.93 19.18
CA GLU A 43 -0.01 1.72 19.65
C GLU A 43 -0.27 0.64 18.60
N LEU A 44 0.68 0.44 17.69
CA LEU A 44 0.50 -0.45 16.55
C LEU A 44 0.41 -1.91 16.98
N ASN A 45 -0.50 -2.65 16.35
CA ASN A 45 -0.60 -4.09 16.48
C ASN A 45 -0.04 -4.74 15.21
N GLY A 46 1.29 -4.84 15.17
CA GLY A 46 2.02 -5.35 14.02
C GLY A 46 2.53 -4.27 13.07
N LEU A 47 3.14 -4.72 11.97
CA LEU A 47 3.67 -3.82 10.95
C LEU A 47 2.55 -3.37 10.00
N PRO A 48 2.58 -2.11 9.52
CA PRO A 48 1.68 -1.68 8.47
C PRO A 48 1.86 -2.50 7.19
N GLU A 49 0.77 -2.69 6.46
CA GLU A 49 0.74 -3.31 5.15
C GLU A 49 0.62 -2.23 4.06
N MET A 50 1.21 -2.49 2.89
CA MET A 50 1.15 -1.56 1.76
C MET A 50 0.74 -2.27 0.47
N GLU A 51 -0.29 -1.72 -0.16
CA GLU A 51 -0.72 -2.08 -1.50
C GLU A 51 -0.46 -0.93 -2.47
N ILE A 52 0.07 -1.25 -3.65
CA ILE A 52 0.29 -0.29 -4.73
C ILE A 52 -0.39 -0.85 -5.98
N VAL A 53 -1.39 -0.13 -6.47
CA VAL A 53 -2.16 -0.50 -7.66
C VAL A 53 -2.00 0.60 -8.71
N PHE A 54 -1.61 0.23 -9.92
CA PHE A 54 -1.64 1.15 -11.05
C PHE A 54 -3.02 1.08 -11.72
N ASP A 55 -3.78 2.17 -11.68
CA ASP A 55 -5.14 2.23 -12.23
C ASP A 55 -5.32 3.54 -13.00
N ARG A 56 -5.83 3.45 -14.24
CA ARG A 56 -6.12 4.61 -15.13
C ARG A 56 -4.97 5.62 -15.26
N GLY A 57 -3.72 5.15 -15.27
CA GLY A 57 -2.55 6.01 -15.47
C GLY A 57 -1.99 6.65 -14.19
N VAL A 58 -2.55 6.32 -13.03
CA VAL A 58 -2.07 6.81 -11.73
C VAL A 58 -1.74 5.65 -10.78
N TYR A 59 -0.80 5.86 -9.87
CA TYR A 59 -0.54 4.93 -8.77
C TYR A 59 -1.46 5.26 -7.60
N LYS A 60 -2.25 4.26 -7.19
CA LYS A 60 -2.98 4.27 -5.93
C LYS A 60 -2.15 3.52 -4.92
N VAL A 61 -1.83 4.18 -3.81
CA VAL A 61 -1.06 3.61 -2.70
C VAL A 61 -1.97 3.59 -1.49
N SER A 62 -2.14 2.41 -0.90
CA SER A 62 -2.91 2.20 0.32
C SER A 62 -1.99 1.63 1.39
N VAL A 63 -1.99 2.26 2.56
CA VAL A 63 -1.26 1.79 3.74
C VAL A 63 -2.28 1.53 4.83
N THR A 64 -2.31 0.30 5.34
CA THR A 64 -3.29 -0.14 6.33
C THR A 64 -2.53 -0.70 7.53
N PHE A 65 -2.98 -0.39 8.74
CA PHE A 65 -2.42 -0.94 9.96
C PHE A 65 -3.50 -1.07 11.02
N GLU A 66 -3.29 -1.99 11.94
CA GLU A 66 -4.10 -2.14 13.14
C GLU A 66 -3.40 -1.48 14.32
N ALA A 67 -4.19 -0.97 15.26
CA ALA A 67 -3.69 -0.35 16.47
C ALA A 67 -4.57 -0.71 17.66
N ASP A 68 -3.93 -1.10 18.75
CA ASP A 68 -4.61 -1.45 20.00
C ASP A 68 -5.08 -0.19 20.75
N ARG A 69 -4.43 0.95 20.49
CA ARG A 69 -4.77 2.23 21.12
C ARG A 69 -4.47 3.41 20.22
N VAL A 70 -5.34 4.41 20.27
CA VAL A 70 -5.08 5.75 19.76
C VAL A 70 -4.53 6.61 20.90
N LYS A 71 -3.35 7.20 20.72
CA LYS A 71 -2.73 8.06 21.74
C LYS A 71 -3.51 9.37 21.84
N LYS A 72 -3.80 9.81 23.06
CA LYS A 72 -4.52 11.07 23.30
C LYS A 72 -3.56 12.24 23.16
N PHE A 73 -3.79 13.10 22.17
CA PHE A 73 -3.12 14.40 22.07
C PHE A 73 -3.74 15.34 23.09
N ASN A 74 -3.17 15.40 24.30
CA ASN A 74 -3.60 16.34 25.35
C ASN A 74 -3.16 17.80 25.09
N VAL A 75 -2.87 18.17 23.84
CA VAL A 75 -2.37 19.51 23.51
C VAL A 75 -3.15 20.11 22.34
N LEU A 76 -4.40 20.44 22.61
CA LEU A 76 -5.00 21.66 22.08
C LEU A 76 -5.34 22.51 23.30
N LYS A 77 -4.34 23.24 23.82
CA LYS A 77 -4.54 24.38 24.72
C LYS A 77 -4.46 25.65 23.90
#